data_AF-A0AAJ4YYE2-F1
#
_entry.id   AF-A0AAJ4YYE2-F1
#
_cell.length_a   1.000
_cell.length_b   1.000
_cell.length_c   1.000
_cell.angle_alpha   90.00
_cell.angle_beta   90.00
_cell.angle_gamma   90.00
#
_symmetry.space_group_name_H-M   'P 1'
#
loop_
_entity.id
_entity.type
_entity.pdbx_description
1 polymer ?
#
loop_
_entity_poly.entity_id
_entity_poly.type
_entity_poly.pdbx_seq_one_letter_code
_entity_poly.pdbx_strand_id
1 'polypeptide(L)'
;MQLPDNEVAQISDYYPRNSIDTKEYMSTLTYGFNGNVTGDDSGKIGGLIGANVSIGHTLKYVQPDFKTILESPTDKKVGWKVIFNNMVNQNWGPYDRDSWNPVYGNQLFMKTRNGSMKAAENFLDPNKASSLLSSGFSPDFATVITMDRKATKQQTNIDVIYERVRDDYQLHWTSTNWKGTNTKDKWTDRSSERYKIDWEKEEMTN
;
A
#
# COMPACT_ATOMS: atom_id res chain seq x y z
N MET A 1 3.69 -6.82 19.56
CA MET A 1 3.72 -7.14 21.00
C MET A 1 4.45 -8.45 21.19
N GLN A 2 5.21 -8.58 22.27
CA GLN A 2 6.02 -9.76 22.55
C GLN A 2 5.98 -10.08 24.05
N LEU A 3 5.57 -11.30 24.38
CA LEU A 3 5.72 -11.92 25.69
C LEU A 3 7.11 -12.59 25.75
N PRO A 4 7.84 -12.50 26.88
CA PRO A 4 9.02 -13.32 27.12
C PRO A 4 8.71 -14.81 27.07
N ASP A 5 9.64 -15.61 26.54
CA ASP A 5 9.44 -17.06 26.35
C ASP A 5 9.21 -17.84 27.66
N ASN A 6 9.67 -17.30 28.78
CA ASN A 6 9.50 -17.89 30.11
C ASN A 6 8.16 -17.55 30.77
N GLU A 7 7.30 -16.74 30.13
CA GLU A 7 5.96 -16.47 30.64
C GLU A 7 4.99 -17.60 30.29
N VAL A 8 4.10 -17.94 31.22
CA VAL A 8 3.05 -18.94 30.97
C VAL A 8 1.81 -18.34 30.31
N ALA A 9 1.66 -17.02 30.34
CA ALA A 9 0.62 -16.31 29.58
C ALA A 9 0.82 -16.50 28.07
N GLN A 10 -0.28 -16.54 27.32
CA GLN A 10 -0.27 -16.81 25.88
C GLN A 10 -1.17 -15.83 25.13
N ILE A 11 -0.74 -15.46 23.92
CA ILE A 11 -1.60 -14.76 22.97
C ILE A 11 -2.62 -15.77 22.44
N SER A 12 -3.90 -15.48 22.69
CA SER A 12 -5.01 -16.35 22.30
C SER A 12 -5.73 -15.84 21.05
N ASP A 13 -5.85 -14.54 20.88
CA ASP A 13 -6.54 -13.97 19.73
C ASP A 13 -6.06 -12.56 19.36
N TYR A 14 -6.40 -12.12 18.15
CA TYR A 14 -5.94 -10.88 17.56
C TYR A 14 -6.86 -10.38 16.44
N TYR A 15 -6.98 -9.05 16.33
CA TYR A 15 -7.78 -8.39 15.29
C TYR A 15 -7.14 -7.05 14.88
N PRO A 16 -7.18 -6.66 13.58
CA PRO A 16 -7.74 -7.38 12.42
C PRO A 16 -6.83 -8.53 11.93
N ARG A 17 -7.35 -9.37 11.01
CA ARG A 17 -6.61 -10.46 10.34
C ARG A 17 -6.57 -10.23 8.83
N ASN A 18 -5.74 -11.01 8.13
CA ASN A 18 -5.63 -10.94 6.67
C ASN A 18 -6.94 -11.38 6.01
N SER A 19 -7.52 -10.50 5.19
CA SER A 19 -8.69 -10.80 4.35
C SER A 19 -8.29 -11.39 3.00
N ILE A 20 -9.20 -12.12 2.36
CA ILE A 20 -9.02 -12.58 0.98
C ILE A 20 -9.46 -11.45 0.04
N ASP A 21 -8.52 -10.93 -0.75
CA ASP A 21 -8.80 -9.91 -1.78
C ASP A 21 -9.65 -10.51 -2.93
N THR A 22 -10.60 -9.74 -3.45
CA THR A 22 -11.46 -10.14 -4.58
C THR A 22 -11.17 -9.32 -5.83
N LYS A 23 -11.48 -9.90 -7.00
CA LYS A 23 -11.34 -9.25 -8.31
C LYS A 23 -12.53 -9.58 -9.19
N GLU A 24 -12.98 -8.59 -9.95
CA GLU A 24 -14.03 -8.71 -10.95
C GLU A 24 -13.38 -8.90 -12.32
N TYR A 25 -13.81 -9.92 -13.06
CA TYR A 25 -13.30 -10.22 -14.39
C TYR A 25 -14.46 -10.28 -15.37
N MET A 26 -14.37 -9.51 -16.46
CA MET A 26 -15.36 -9.46 -17.53
C MET A 26 -14.71 -9.89 -18.85
N SER A 27 -15.44 -10.66 -19.66
CA SER A 27 -15.03 -11.02 -21.02
C SER A 27 -16.15 -10.66 -21.98
N THR A 28 -15.82 -9.92 -23.03
CA THR A 28 -16.77 -9.38 -24.01
C THR A 28 -16.36 -9.84 -25.40
N LEU A 29 -17.26 -10.53 -26.11
CA LEU A 29 -17.13 -10.85 -27.52
C LEU A 29 -18.10 -9.99 -28.31
N THR A 30 -17.58 -9.18 -29.22
CA THR A 30 -18.37 -8.33 -30.11
C THR A 30 -18.09 -8.72 -31.55
N TYR A 31 -19.13 -8.85 -32.36
CA TYR A 31 -19.00 -9.03 -33.80
C TYR A 31 -19.95 -8.06 -34.51
N GLY A 32 -19.55 -7.58 -35.68
CA GLY A 32 -20.32 -6.60 -36.44
C GLY A 32 -20.04 -6.68 -37.93
N PHE A 33 -21.07 -6.35 -38.71
CA PHE A 33 -20.99 -6.19 -40.16
C PHE A 33 -21.37 -4.76 -40.51
N ASN A 34 -20.65 -4.15 -41.45
CA ASN A 34 -20.95 -2.80 -41.93
C ASN A 34 -20.78 -2.72 -43.44
N GLY A 35 -21.60 -1.91 -44.09
CA GLY A 35 -21.53 -1.66 -45.53
C GLY A 35 -21.54 -0.16 -45.79
N ASN A 36 -20.79 0.29 -46.79
CA ASN A 36 -20.83 1.68 -47.25
C ASN A 36 -20.81 1.73 -48.78
N VAL A 37 -21.59 2.63 -49.35
CA VAL A 37 -21.57 2.94 -50.79
C VAL A 37 -21.24 4.41 -50.92
N THR A 38 -20.28 4.73 -51.79
CA THR A 38 -19.83 6.10 -52.06
C THR A 38 -19.99 6.43 -53.53
N GLY A 39 -20.37 7.65 -53.84
CA GLY A 39 -20.39 8.18 -55.20
C GLY A 39 -19.82 9.59 -55.23
N ASP A 40 -19.19 9.96 -56.34
CA ASP A 40 -18.71 11.33 -56.57
C ASP A 40 -19.35 11.97 -57.82
N ASP A 41 -19.16 13.28 -57.92
CA ASP A 41 -19.64 14.17 -58.99
C ASP A 41 -19.00 13.88 -60.37
N SER A 42 -17.96 13.04 -60.41
CA SER A 42 -17.38 12.52 -61.65
C SER A 42 -18.09 11.27 -62.19
N GLY A 43 -19.11 10.78 -61.47
CA GLY A 43 -19.89 9.59 -61.84
C GLY A 43 -19.27 8.27 -61.38
N LYS A 44 -18.26 8.30 -60.50
CA LYS A 44 -17.61 7.10 -59.98
C LYS A 44 -18.39 6.56 -58.78
N ILE A 45 -18.67 5.25 -58.75
CA ILE A 45 -19.33 4.58 -57.62
C ILE A 45 -18.42 3.50 -57.05
N GLY A 46 -18.31 3.47 -55.72
CA GLY A 46 -17.58 2.47 -54.95
C GLY A 46 -18.44 1.85 -53.85
N GLY A 47 -18.12 0.62 -53.46
CA GLY A 47 -18.80 -0.09 -52.38
C GLY A 47 -17.79 -0.84 -51.51
N LEU A 48 -18.07 -0.89 -50.21
CA LEU A 48 -17.27 -1.61 -49.23
C LEU A 48 -18.19 -2.41 -48.29
N ILE A 49 -17.84 -3.67 -48.05
CA ILE A 49 -18.45 -4.52 -47.03
C ILE A 49 -17.33 -4.92 -46.06
N GLY A 50 -17.52 -4.57 -44.79
CA GLY A 50 -16.64 -4.92 -43.69
C GLY A 50 -17.31 -5.89 -42.72
N ALA A 51 -16.50 -6.78 -42.16
CA ALA A 51 -16.85 -7.61 -41.03
C ALA A 51 -15.77 -7.46 -39.96
N ASN A 52 -16.15 -7.41 -38.70
CA ASN A 52 -15.21 -7.36 -37.58
C ASN A 52 -15.64 -8.29 -36.44
N VAL A 53 -14.64 -8.77 -35.71
CA VAL A 53 -14.80 -9.51 -34.46
C VAL A 53 -13.76 -8.95 -33.49
N SER A 54 -14.18 -8.69 -32.26
CA SER A 54 -13.30 -8.26 -31.18
C SER A 54 -13.59 -9.04 -29.90
N ILE A 55 -12.53 -9.43 -29.21
CA ILE A 55 -12.59 -10.05 -27.90
C ILE A 55 -11.87 -9.11 -26.94
N GLY A 56 -12.59 -8.66 -25.92
CA GLY A 56 -12.07 -7.84 -24.85
C GLY A 56 -12.11 -8.59 -23.52
N HIS A 57 -11.07 -8.45 -22.72
CA HIS A 57 -11.06 -8.88 -21.34
C HIS A 57 -10.82 -7.66 -20.45
N THR A 58 -11.60 -7.52 -19.39
CA THR A 58 -11.48 -6.44 -18.42
C THR A 58 -11.29 -7.03 -17.03
N LEU A 59 -10.31 -6.53 -16.30
CA LEU A 59 -10.05 -6.88 -14.91
C LEU A 59 -10.21 -5.63 -14.04
N LYS A 60 -11.00 -5.73 -12.97
CA LYS A 60 -11.29 -4.65 -12.03
C LYS A 60 -11.08 -5.12 -10.59
N TYR A 61 -10.38 -4.32 -9.79
CA TYR A 61 -10.11 -4.58 -8.38
C TYR A 61 -9.81 -3.26 -7.63
N VAL A 62 -10.08 -3.24 -6.33
CA VAL A 62 -9.81 -2.08 -5.46
C VAL A 62 -8.37 -2.16 -4.94
N GLN A 63 -7.67 -1.03 -4.96
CA GLN A 63 -6.29 -0.92 -4.47
C GLN A 63 -6.24 0.16 -3.38
N PRO A 64 -6.10 -0.18 -2.10
CA PRO A 64 -5.89 0.82 -1.06
C PRO A 64 -4.46 1.37 -1.12
N ASP A 65 -4.26 2.61 -0.67
CA ASP A 65 -2.92 3.23 -0.63
C ASP A 65 -1.94 2.47 0.28
N PHE A 66 -2.47 1.94 1.38
CA PHE A 66 -1.74 1.13 2.37
C PHE A 66 -2.49 -0.17 2.64
N LYS A 67 -1.73 -1.24 2.90
CA LYS A 67 -2.27 -2.54 3.30
C LYS A 67 -1.92 -2.84 4.75
N THR A 68 -2.93 -3.10 5.57
CA THR A 68 -2.78 -3.62 6.92
C THR A 68 -2.65 -5.14 6.86
N ILE A 69 -1.51 -5.66 7.30
CA ILE A 69 -1.19 -7.09 7.25
C ILE A 69 -0.91 -7.56 8.67
N LEU A 70 -1.60 -8.61 9.08
CA LEU A 70 -1.24 -9.40 10.26
C LEU A 70 -0.03 -10.26 9.90
N GLU A 71 1.08 -10.05 10.61
CA GLU A 71 2.25 -10.93 10.54
C GLU A 71 1.95 -12.26 11.23
N SER A 72 2.59 -13.34 10.78
CA SER A 72 2.39 -14.68 11.33
C SER A 72 2.59 -14.69 12.85
N PRO A 73 1.51 -14.88 13.64
CA PRO A 73 1.59 -14.82 15.09
C PRO A 73 2.05 -16.16 15.68
N THR A 74 2.59 -16.08 16.89
CA THR A 74 2.81 -17.22 17.79
C THR A 74 2.05 -16.97 19.10
N ASP A 75 2.10 -17.92 20.02
CA ASP A 75 1.56 -17.75 21.38
C ASP A 75 2.36 -16.73 22.22
N LYS A 76 3.52 -16.26 21.74
CA LYS A 76 4.37 -15.25 22.41
C LYS A 76 4.54 -13.96 21.64
N LYS A 77 4.28 -13.93 20.32
CA LYS A 77 4.49 -12.74 19.51
C LYS A 77 3.36 -12.53 18.51
N VAL A 78 2.85 -11.31 18.42
CA VAL A 78 1.92 -10.87 17.39
C VAL A 78 2.32 -9.47 16.90
N GLY A 79 2.16 -9.24 15.60
CA GLY A 79 2.55 -8.00 14.95
C GLY A 79 1.67 -7.67 13.75
N TRP A 80 1.50 -6.38 13.51
CA TRP A 80 0.86 -5.85 12.32
C TRP A 80 1.83 -4.92 11.62
N LYS A 81 1.79 -4.94 10.29
CA LYS A 81 2.47 -3.95 9.46
C LYS A 81 1.46 -3.28 8.54
N VAL A 82 1.50 -1.95 8.51
CA VAL A 82 0.73 -1.14 7.56
C VAL A 82 1.70 -0.65 6.50
N ILE A 83 1.73 -1.36 5.38
CA ILE A 83 2.73 -1.13 4.33
C ILE A 83 2.15 -0.29 3.20
N PHE A 84 2.97 0.61 2.66
CA PHE A 84 2.64 1.34 1.45
C PHE A 84 2.46 0.37 0.28
N ASN A 85 1.35 0.52 -0.46
CA ASN A 85 0.99 -0.31 -1.60
C ASN A 85 1.26 0.43 -2.91
N ASN A 86 0.45 1.45 -3.21
CA ASN A 86 0.66 2.38 -4.32
C ASN A 86 -0.16 3.66 -4.09
N MET A 87 0.06 4.71 -4.87
CA MET A 87 -0.67 5.97 -4.72
C MET A 87 -0.80 6.71 -6.05
N VAL A 88 -1.94 7.36 -6.24
CA VAL A 88 -2.15 8.28 -7.38
C VAL A 88 -1.40 9.58 -7.13
N ASN A 89 -0.62 10.04 -8.11
CA ASN A 89 0.02 11.36 -8.09
C ASN A 89 -0.67 12.26 -9.12
N GLN A 90 -1.48 13.21 -8.65
CA GLN A 90 -2.14 14.24 -9.49
C GLN A 90 -2.86 13.64 -10.72
N ASN A 91 -3.72 12.64 -10.49
CA ASN A 91 -4.46 11.89 -11.52
C ASN A 91 -3.62 10.96 -12.41
N TRP A 92 -2.33 10.80 -12.13
CA TRP A 92 -1.45 9.84 -12.82
C TRP A 92 -1.06 8.67 -11.93
N GLY A 93 -0.69 7.55 -12.56
CA GLY A 93 -0.29 6.32 -11.87
C GLY A 93 -1.44 5.30 -11.81
N PRO A 94 -1.60 4.56 -10.70
CA PRO A 94 -0.89 4.72 -9.44
C PRO A 94 0.61 4.34 -9.54
N TYR A 95 1.43 4.91 -8.66
CA TYR A 95 2.84 4.62 -8.55
C TYR A 95 3.13 3.90 -7.23
N ASP A 96 4.15 3.07 -7.22
CA ASP A 96 4.63 2.33 -6.06
C ASP A 96 6.14 2.54 -5.85
N ARG A 97 6.72 1.77 -4.91
CA ARG A 97 8.17 1.82 -4.58
C ARG A 97 9.06 1.40 -5.75
N ASP A 98 8.51 0.69 -6.73
CA ASP A 98 9.24 0.05 -7.85
C ASP A 98 8.93 0.67 -9.21
N SER A 99 8.00 1.62 -9.26
CA SER A 99 7.61 2.31 -10.48
C SER A 99 8.81 2.96 -11.14
N TRP A 100 9.01 2.66 -12.42
CA TRP A 100 10.17 3.12 -13.16
C TRP A 100 9.81 3.50 -14.59
N ASN A 101 10.05 4.77 -14.93
CA ASN A 101 10.05 5.25 -16.30
C ASN A 101 11.50 5.48 -16.77
N PRO A 102 11.89 5.11 -18.00
CA PRO A 102 13.27 5.28 -18.47
C PRO A 102 13.76 6.74 -18.46
N VAL A 103 12.85 7.69 -18.72
CA VAL A 103 13.14 9.13 -18.78
C VAL A 103 13.06 9.77 -17.38
N TYR A 104 11.97 9.51 -16.65
CA TYR A 104 11.65 10.21 -15.40
C TYR A 104 11.95 9.39 -14.13
N GLY A 105 12.41 8.15 -14.25
CA GLY A 105 12.63 7.25 -13.12
C GLY A 105 11.34 6.94 -12.37
N ASN A 106 11.44 6.82 -11.04
CA ASN A 106 10.26 6.77 -10.18
C ASN A 106 9.63 8.16 -10.04
N GLN A 107 8.33 8.28 -10.26
CA GLN A 107 7.58 9.54 -10.27
C GLN A 107 6.63 9.69 -9.08
N LEU A 108 6.69 8.78 -8.10
CA LEU A 108 5.73 8.66 -7.00
C LEU A 108 5.44 9.98 -6.29
N PHE A 109 6.48 10.74 -5.93
CA PHE A 109 6.34 12.04 -5.27
C PHE A 109 6.86 13.22 -6.11
N MET A 110 6.96 13.07 -7.43
CA MET A 110 7.38 14.16 -8.33
C MET A 110 6.21 15.10 -8.63
N LYS A 111 6.33 16.40 -8.34
CA LYS A 111 5.29 17.40 -8.62
C LYS A 111 5.22 17.75 -10.11
N THR A 112 6.36 18.03 -10.74
CA THR A 112 6.46 18.37 -12.16
C THR A 112 7.62 17.63 -12.82
N ARG A 113 7.45 17.27 -14.11
CA ARG A 113 8.49 16.59 -14.89
C ARG A 113 9.59 17.52 -15.42
N ASN A 114 9.27 18.80 -15.67
CA ASN A 114 10.15 19.76 -16.33
C ASN A 114 10.12 21.16 -15.69
N GLY A 115 9.53 21.31 -14.49
CA GLY A 115 9.40 22.61 -13.85
C GLY A 115 10.74 23.23 -13.48
N SER A 116 10.87 24.53 -13.69
CA SER A 116 12.08 25.33 -13.43
C SER A 116 12.16 25.82 -11.97
N MET A 117 12.09 24.89 -11.02
CA MET A 117 12.18 25.15 -9.58
C MET A 117 13.37 24.39 -8.97
N LYS A 118 13.66 24.62 -7.68
CA LYS A 118 14.66 23.82 -6.99
C LYS A 118 14.11 22.40 -6.74
N ALA A 119 15.00 21.42 -6.63
CA ALA A 119 14.61 20.02 -6.36
C ALA A 119 13.72 19.89 -5.11
N ALA A 120 14.06 20.62 -4.04
CA ALA A 120 13.32 20.64 -2.78
C ALA A 120 11.86 21.13 -2.91
N GLU A 121 11.55 21.92 -3.93
CA GLU A 121 10.20 22.47 -4.18
C GLU A 121 9.39 21.60 -5.15
N ASN A 122 10.06 20.65 -5.82
CA ASN A 122 9.47 19.77 -6.82
C ASN A 122 8.94 18.44 -6.24
N PHE A 123 8.87 18.30 -4.93
CA PHE A 123 8.12 17.22 -4.29
C PHE A 123 6.62 17.52 -4.29
N LEU A 124 5.81 16.47 -4.42
CA LEU A 124 4.36 16.55 -4.30
C LEU A 124 3.98 17.16 -2.95
N ASP A 125 2.97 18.03 -2.97
CA ASP A 125 2.41 18.60 -1.73
C ASP A 125 1.81 17.45 -0.88
N PRO A 126 2.17 17.31 0.41
CA PRO A 126 1.63 16.26 1.26
C PRO A 126 0.10 16.28 1.36
N ASN A 127 -0.56 17.43 1.17
CA ASN A 127 -2.02 17.53 1.14
C ASN A 127 -2.66 16.87 -0.10
N LYS A 128 -1.85 16.60 -1.13
CA LYS A 128 -2.26 15.90 -2.37
C LYS A 128 -1.83 14.44 -2.37
N ALA A 129 -1.21 13.97 -1.29
CA ALA A 129 -0.80 12.60 -1.08
C ALA A 129 -1.68 11.94 -0.02
N SER A 130 -1.47 10.64 0.21
CA SER A 130 -2.12 9.93 1.32
C SER A 130 -1.75 10.58 2.65
N SER A 131 -2.75 10.91 3.49
CA SER A 131 -2.54 11.61 4.77
C SER A 131 -1.70 10.83 5.78
N LEU A 132 -1.61 9.50 5.62
CA LEU A 132 -0.75 8.64 6.43
C LEU A 132 0.74 8.97 6.28
N LEU A 133 1.14 9.59 5.15
CA LEU A 133 2.52 9.97 4.89
C LEU A 133 2.98 11.20 5.69
N SER A 134 2.06 12.08 6.07
CA SER A 134 2.36 13.35 6.74
C SER A 134 1.82 13.39 8.18
N SER A 135 0.51 13.25 8.35
CA SER A 135 -0.15 13.30 9.67
C SER A 135 0.12 12.04 10.50
N GLY A 136 0.43 10.93 9.84
CA GLY A 136 0.76 9.65 10.47
C GLY A 136 -0.39 8.66 10.48
N PHE A 137 -0.12 7.51 11.09
CA PHE A 137 -1.04 6.40 11.24
C PHE A 137 -1.39 6.24 12.72
N SER A 138 -2.68 6.07 13.03
CA SER A 138 -3.17 5.76 14.37
C SER A 138 -3.46 4.26 14.46
N PRO A 139 -2.62 3.47 15.15
CA PRO A 139 -2.86 2.04 15.27
C PRO A 139 -4.09 1.76 16.13
N ASP A 140 -4.93 0.86 15.64
CA ASP A 140 -6.10 0.33 16.36
C ASP A 140 -6.12 -1.19 16.18
N PHE A 141 -5.29 -1.86 16.99
CA PHE A 141 -5.09 -3.30 16.94
C PHE A 141 -5.42 -3.92 18.30
N ALA A 142 -6.21 -4.99 18.28
CA ALA A 142 -6.59 -5.72 19.47
C ALA A 142 -5.78 -7.02 19.58
N THR A 143 -5.27 -7.30 20.78
CA THR A 143 -4.63 -8.57 21.14
C THR A 143 -5.26 -9.08 22.44
N VAL A 144 -5.65 -10.35 22.45
CA VAL A 144 -6.17 -11.03 23.63
C VAL A 144 -5.09 -11.95 24.19
N ILE A 145 -4.80 -11.78 25.48
CA ILE A 145 -3.82 -12.57 26.21
C ILE A 145 -4.57 -13.35 27.28
N THR A 146 -4.32 -14.66 27.34
CA THR A 146 -4.92 -15.57 28.33
C THR A 146 -3.87 -16.00 29.35
N MET A 147 -4.32 -16.14 30.59
CA MET A 147 -3.49 -16.55 31.72
C MET A 147 -4.20 -17.63 32.54
N ASP A 148 -3.46 -18.66 32.96
CA ASP A 148 -4.01 -19.67 33.87
C ASP A 148 -4.11 -19.11 35.29
N ARG A 149 -5.32 -19.15 35.87
CA ARG A 149 -5.58 -18.73 37.25
C ARG A 149 -4.80 -19.56 38.29
N LYS A 150 -4.35 -20.76 37.92
CA LYS A 150 -3.54 -21.64 38.80
C LYS A 150 -2.02 -21.47 38.60
N ALA A 151 -1.58 -20.60 37.69
CA ALA A 151 -0.16 -20.35 37.50
C ALA A 151 0.48 -19.77 38.77
N THR A 152 1.71 -20.20 39.06
CA THR A 152 2.46 -19.77 40.25
C THR A 152 2.94 -18.32 40.16
N LYS A 153 3.05 -17.76 38.95
CA LYS A 153 3.51 -16.40 38.69
C LYS A 153 2.38 -15.62 38.01
N GLN A 154 1.65 -14.81 38.76
CA GLN A 154 0.51 -14.01 38.27
C GLN A 154 0.91 -12.60 37.81
N GLN A 155 2.20 -12.40 37.48
CA GLN A 155 2.68 -11.17 36.86
C GLN A 155 3.43 -11.49 35.57
N THR A 156 3.17 -10.71 34.52
CA THR A 156 3.72 -10.95 33.19
C THR A 156 4.31 -9.66 32.64
N ASN A 157 5.54 -9.73 32.11
CA ASN A 157 6.08 -8.63 31.33
C ASN A 157 5.63 -8.76 29.87
N ILE A 158 5.37 -7.63 29.21
CA ILE A 158 5.07 -7.58 27.78
C ILE A 158 5.78 -6.39 27.14
N ASP A 159 6.45 -6.64 26.01
CA ASP A 159 7.10 -5.60 25.22
C ASP A 159 6.18 -5.16 24.07
N VAL A 160 5.91 -3.86 24.00
CA VAL A 160 5.14 -3.23 22.93
C VAL A 160 6.10 -2.39 22.09
N ILE A 161 6.13 -2.66 20.79
CA ILE A 161 7.07 -2.04 19.85
C ILE A 161 6.26 -1.33 18.77
N TYR A 162 6.54 -0.04 18.59
CA TYR A 162 6.07 0.76 17.47
C TYR A 162 7.27 1.03 16.56
N GLU A 163 7.11 0.76 15.27
CA GLU A 163 8.19 0.89 14.30
C GLU A 163 7.71 1.66 13.06
N ARG A 164 8.56 2.55 12.54
CA ARG A 164 8.36 3.24 11.28
C ARG A 164 9.55 3.00 10.37
N VAL A 165 9.28 2.39 9.22
CA VAL A 165 10.27 2.20 8.14
C VAL A 165 10.11 3.33 7.14
N ARG A 166 11.22 4.01 6.81
CA ARG A 166 11.25 5.15 5.88
C ARG A 166 12.09 4.82 4.66
N ASP A 167 11.50 5.02 3.50
CA ASP A 167 12.21 5.03 2.21
C ASP A 167 12.86 6.40 1.96
N ASP A 168 13.84 6.43 1.05
CA ASP A 168 14.48 7.65 0.58
C ASP A 168 14.14 7.90 -0.89
N TYR A 169 13.21 8.83 -1.13
CA TYR A 169 12.83 9.26 -2.47
C TYR A 169 13.59 10.55 -2.84
N GLN A 170 14.43 10.45 -3.87
CA GLN A 170 15.30 11.53 -4.33
C GLN A 170 14.88 12.03 -5.71
N LEU A 171 15.07 13.32 -5.96
CA LEU A 171 14.85 13.97 -7.25
C LEU A 171 16.13 14.67 -7.69
N HIS A 172 16.54 14.43 -8.94
CA HIS A 172 17.66 15.14 -9.57
C HIS A 172 17.28 15.64 -10.96
N TRP A 173 17.87 16.77 -11.35
CA TRP A 173 17.68 17.35 -12.69
C TRP A 173 18.70 16.76 -13.65
N THR A 174 18.23 16.19 -14.76
CA THR A 174 19.06 15.49 -15.76
C THR A 174 19.50 16.38 -16.93
N SER A 175 19.50 17.70 -16.74
CA SER A 175 19.63 18.76 -17.77
C SER A 175 18.36 19.06 -18.58
N THR A 176 17.49 18.06 -18.83
CA THR A 176 16.26 18.23 -19.63
C THR A 176 14.97 18.03 -18.84
N ASN A 177 15.01 17.17 -17.83
CA ASN A 177 13.86 16.81 -17.00
C ASN A 177 14.27 16.37 -15.60
N TRP A 178 13.29 16.32 -14.69
CA TRP A 178 13.44 15.68 -13.40
C TRP A 178 13.45 14.17 -13.55
N LYS A 179 14.29 13.50 -12.76
CA LYS A 179 14.34 12.05 -12.63
C LYS A 179 14.32 11.68 -11.17
N GLY A 180 13.40 10.80 -10.79
CA GLY A 180 13.24 10.35 -9.41
C GLY A 180 13.75 8.93 -9.19
N THR A 181 14.17 8.64 -7.96
CA THR A 181 14.65 7.32 -7.53
C THR A 181 14.22 7.08 -6.09
N ASN A 182 13.75 5.87 -5.79
CA ASN A 182 13.36 5.48 -4.43
C ASN A 182 14.31 4.41 -3.90
N THR A 183 14.87 4.61 -2.71
CA THR A 183 15.65 3.60 -1.98
C THR A 183 14.81 3.03 -0.85
N LYS A 184 14.55 1.73 -0.92
CA LYS A 184 13.72 1.00 0.04
C LYS A 184 14.40 0.86 1.40
N ASP A 185 13.61 0.97 2.47
CA ASP A 185 13.97 0.58 3.84
C ASP A 185 15.26 1.26 4.33
N LYS A 186 15.42 2.55 3.98
CA LYS A 186 16.63 3.33 4.23
C LYS A 186 16.85 3.58 5.72
N TRP A 187 15.77 3.83 6.46
CA TRP A 187 15.80 4.06 7.90
C TRP A 187 14.69 3.29 8.61
N THR A 188 14.98 2.88 9.83
CA THR A 188 14.01 2.26 10.74
C THR A 188 14.04 3.02 12.06
N ASP A 189 12.94 3.66 12.40
CA ASP A 189 12.72 4.29 13.70
C ASP A 189 11.96 3.28 14.59
N ARG A 190 12.56 2.83 15.69
CA ARG A 190 11.98 1.81 16.56
C ARG A 190 11.85 2.33 17.99
N SER A 191 10.63 2.34 18.52
CA SER A 191 10.32 2.67 19.91
C SER A 191 9.77 1.42 20.61
N SER A 192 10.29 1.12 21.79
CA SER A 192 9.93 -0.05 22.57
C SER A 192 9.63 0.36 24.00
N GLU A 193 8.46 -0.06 24.49
CA GLU A 193 8.02 0.16 25.86
C GLU A 193 7.74 -1.21 26.50
N ARG A 194 8.18 -1.38 27.75
CA ARG A 194 7.90 -2.60 28.51
C ARG A 194 6.80 -2.30 29.52
N TYR A 195 5.78 -3.15 29.52
CA TYR A 195 4.72 -3.09 30.51
C TYR A 195 4.76 -4.32 31.41
N LYS A 196 4.26 -4.14 32.64
CA LYS A 196 3.98 -5.18 33.60
C LYS A 196 2.47 -5.33 33.76
N ILE A 197 1.97 -6.53 33.52
CA ILE A 197 0.59 -6.93 33.77
C ILE A 197 0.55 -7.67 35.11
N ASP A 198 -0.31 -7.21 36.01
CA ASP A 198 -0.61 -7.89 37.28
C ASP A 198 -2.01 -8.48 37.18
N TRP A 199 -2.08 -9.80 37.01
CA TRP A 199 -3.34 -10.53 36.79
C TRP A 199 -4.19 -10.66 38.05
N GLU A 200 -3.59 -10.54 39.25
CA GLU A 200 -4.31 -10.57 40.52
C GLU A 200 -4.99 -9.23 40.80
N LYS A 201 -4.33 -8.12 40.44
CA LYS A 201 -4.87 -6.77 40.60
C LYS A 201 -5.66 -6.24 39.41
N GLU A 202 -5.60 -6.94 38.28
CA GLU A 202 -6.20 -6.51 37.01
C GLU A 202 -5.68 -5.14 36.53
N GLU A 203 -4.39 -4.87 36.74
CA GLU A 203 -3.74 -3.61 36.37
C GLU A 203 -2.57 -3.82 35.39
N MET A 204 -2.32 -2.81 34.56
CA MET A 204 -1.19 -2.76 33.64
C MET A 204 -0.42 -1.46 33.83
N THR A 205 0.89 -1.54 34.00
CA THR A 205 1.78 -0.41 34.27
C THR A 205 2.99 -0.46 33.36
N ASN A 206 3.52 0.70 32.96
CA ASN A 206 4.82 0.85 32.29
C ASN A 206 5.82 1.58 33.19
#